data_AF-A0A1D2X630-F1
#
_entry.id   AF-A0A1D2X630-F1
#
_cell.length_a   1.000
_cell.length_b   1.000
_cell.length_c   1.000
_cell.angle_alpha   90.00
_cell.angle_beta   90.00
_cell.angle_gamma   90.00
#
_symmetry.space_group_name_H-M   'P 1'
#
loop_
_entity.id
_entity.type
_entity.pdbx_description
1 polymer ?
#
loop_
_entity_poly.entity_id
_entity_poly.type
_entity_poly.pdbx_seq_one_letter_code
_entity_poly.pdbx_strand_id
1 'polypeptide(L)'
;MSYPHIYDNYQDYQSDSEVSGSSFDVPVELVKKELSWLLRDADYRALESIILDDYEELEDLKAAILVNTNKFTSQALNKILDEIDRVVDEYRRGVALL
;
A
#
# COMPACT_ATOMS: atom_id res chain seq x y z
N MET A 1 1.02 24.75 -53.59
CA MET A 1 0.81 23.85 -52.44
C MET A 1 1.87 24.18 -51.43
N SER A 2 1.49 24.81 -50.32
CA SER A 2 2.39 25.25 -49.27
C SER A 2 1.83 24.72 -47.96
N TYR A 3 2.54 23.78 -47.34
CA TYR A 3 2.21 23.29 -46.01
C TYR A 3 2.80 24.24 -44.96
N PRO A 4 2.05 24.59 -43.90
CA PRO A 4 2.58 25.40 -42.82
C PRO A 4 3.51 24.56 -41.93
N HIS A 5 4.72 25.06 -41.69
CA HIS A 5 5.61 24.56 -40.65
C HIS A 5 5.12 25.12 -39.31
N ILE A 6 4.57 24.24 -38.47
CA ILE A 6 4.35 24.50 -37.05
C ILE A 6 5.54 23.87 -36.32
N TYR A 7 6.46 24.71 -35.82
CA TYR A 7 7.45 24.33 -34.82
C TYR A 7 7.58 25.45 -33.80
N ASP A 8 7.42 25.06 -32.54
CA ASP A 8 7.86 25.62 -31.26
C ASP A 8 6.71 25.35 -30.27
N ASN A 9 6.60 24.18 -29.66
CA ASN A 9 7.58 23.47 -28.82
C ASN A 9 8.11 24.32 -27.66
N TYR A 10 7.17 24.76 -26.82
CA TYR A 10 7.37 24.82 -25.37
C TYR A 10 6.19 24.07 -24.74
N GLN A 11 6.29 22.74 -24.69
CA GLN A 11 5.62 21.99 -23.64
C GLN A 11 6.29 22.42 -22.34
N ASP A 12 5.57 23.25 -21.58
CA ASP A 12 5.77 23.37 -20.15
C ASP A 12 5.76 21.96 -19.58
N TYR A 13 6.93 21.47 -19.18
CA TYR A 13 7.02 20.31 -18.30
C TYR A 13 6.51 20.76 -16.93
N GLN A 14 5.20 20.92 -16.80
CA GLN A 14 4.56 20.63 -15.52
C GLN A 14 4.66 19.12 -15.33
N SER A 15 5.83 18.68 -14.84
CA SER A 15 5.94 17.50 -14.00
C SER A 15 5.22 17.80 -12.67
N ASP A 16 3.91 18.00 -12.75
CA ASP A 16 3.05 17.95 -11.58
C ASP A 16 2.62 16.49 -11.44
N SER A 17 3.21 15.86 -10.43
CA SER A 17 2.76 14.61 -9.83
C SER A 17 2.82 13.40 -10.75
N GLU A 18 3.83 12.56 -10.51
CA GLU A 18 3.66 11.12 -10.63
C GLU A 18 2.44 10.71 -9.80
N VAL A 19 1.25 10.80 -10.39
CA VAL A 19 0.11 10.00 -9.94
C VAL A 19 0.35 8.61 -10.51
N SER A 20 1.38 7.94 -10.01
CA SER A 20 1.32 6.49 -9.90
C SER A 20 0.26 6.19 -8.85
N GLY A 21 -1.00 6.38 -9.22
CA GLY A 21 -2.16 5.91 -8.48
C GLY A 21 -2.19 4.40 -8.62
N SER A 22 -1.31 3.72 -7.90
CA SER A 22 -1.24 2.26 -7.83
C SER A 22 -2.42 1.74 -7.00
N SER A 23 -3.55 1.57 -7.70
CA SER A 23 -4.63 0.57 -7.60
C SER A 23 -5.19 0.04 -6.27
N PHE A 24 -4.86 0.63 -5.12
CA PHE A 24 -5.64 0.46 -3.89
C PHE A 24 -5.98 1.84 -3.31
N ASP A 25 -7.25 2.26 -3.43
CA ASP A 25 -7.81 3.46 -2.78
C ASP A 25 -7.76 3.44 -1.24
N VAL A 26 -7.11 2.43 -0.64
CA VAL A 26 -7.05 2.21 0.81
C VAL A 26 -5.77 2.84 1.36
N PRO A 27 -5.87 3.80 2.29
CA PRO A 27 -4.70 4.38 2.94
C PRO A 27 -3.89 3.30 3.67
N VAL A 28 -2.59 3.19 3.37
CA VAL A 28 -1.69 2.24 4.07
C VAL A 28 -1.69 2.48 5.58
N GLU A 29 -1.85 3.72 6.02
CA GLU A 29 -1.96 4.11 7.43
C GLU A 29 -3.16 3.47 8.14
N LEU A 30 -4.30 3.31 7.45
CA LEU A 30 -5.45 2.60 8.01
C LEU A 30 -5.11 1.13 8.24
N VAL A 31 -4.45 0.51 7.27
CA VAL A 31 -4.02 -0.89 7.37
C VAL A 31 -2.97 -1.05 8.47
N LYS A 32 -1.96 -0.17 8.54
CA LYS A 32 -0.96 -0.18 9.63
C LYS A 32 -1.62 -0.04 11.00
N LYS A 33 -2.62 0.84 11.13
CA LYS A 33 -3.38 1.03 12.37
C LYS A 33 -4.15 -0.22 12.77
N GLU A 34 -4.83 -0.86 11.84
CA GLU A 34 -5.52 -2.13 12.13
C GLU A 34 -4.49 -3.21 12.45
N LEU A 35 -3.46 -3.41 11.65
CA LEU A 35 -2.41 -4.38 11.97
C LEU A 35 -1.67 -4.10 13.29
N SER A 36 -1.70 -2.87 13.82
CA SER A 36 -1.12 -2.54 15.13
C SER A 36 -1.75 -3.35 16.28
N TRP A 37 -3.01 -3.79 16.15
CA TRP A 37 -3.62 -4.65 17.18
C TRP A 37 -3.00 -6.05 17.18
N LEU A 38 -2.57 -6.56 16.01
CA LEU A 38 -1.86 -7.85 15.89
C LEU A 38 -0.49 -7.78 16.55
N LEU A 39 0.18 -6.62 16.56
CA LEU A 39 1.47 -6.43 17.23
C LEU A 39 1.43 -6.67 18.75
N ARG A 40 0.23 -6.74 19.35
CA ARG A 40 0.08 -7.11 20.77
C ARG A 40 0.38 -8.58 21.02
N ASP A 41 0.27 -9.44 20.00
CA ASP A 41 0.63 -10.85 20.10
C ASP A 41 2.14 -11.03 19.92
N ALA A 42 2.74 -11.94 20.69
CA ALA A 42 4.18 -12.19 20.64
C ALA A 42 4.65 -12.70 19.27
N ASP A 43 3.78 -13.43 18.56
CA ASP A 43 4.04 -14.00 17.24
C ASP A 43 4.19 -12.95 16.14
N TYR A 44 3.70 -11.71 16.37
CA TYR A 44 3.75 -10.61 15.39
C TYR A 44 4.79 -9.55 15.77
N ARG A 45 5.63 -9.75 16.79
CA ARG A 45 6.72 -8.79 17.08
C ARG A 45 7.68 -8.61 15.91
N ALA A 46 7.91 -9.65 15.12
CA ALA A 46 8.72 -9.53 13.89
C ALA A 46 8.05 -8.66 12.81
N LEU A 47 6.72 -8.51 12.88
CA LEU A 47 5.92 -7.68 11.98
C LEU A 47 5.98 -6.21 12.39
N GLU A 48 6.27 -5.89 13.66
CA GLU A 48 6.37 -4.53 14.19
C GLU A 48 7.36 -3.69 13.37
N SER A 49 8.54 -4.25 13.09
CA SER A 49 9.56 -3.58 12.27
C SER A 49 9.14 -3.38 10.81
N ILE A 50 8.21 -4.17 10.31
CA ILE A 50 7.70 -4.06 8.94
C ILE A 50 6.57 -3.03 8.94
N ILE A 51 5.60 -3.11 9.85
CA ILE A 51 4.49 -2.16 9.93
C ILE A 51 4.95 -0.74 10.26
N LEU A 52 5.98 -0.59 11.07
CA LEU A 52 6.58 0.72 11.41
C LEU A 52 7.47 1.28 10.29
N ASP A 53 7.72 0.51 9.24
CA ASP A 53 8.48 0.97 8.09
C ASP A 53 7.66 1.97 7.26
N ASP A 54 8.36 2.82 6.52
CA ASP A 54 7.74 3.93 5.80
C ASP A 54 7.31 3.49 4.40
N TYR A 55 6.29 2.61 4.35
CA TYR A 55 5.66 2.21 3.09
C TYR A 55 4.67 3.28 2.62
N GLU A 56 4.80 3.67 1.35
CA GLU A 56 3.88 4.56 0.65
C GLU A 56 2.66 3.79 0.11
N GLU A 57 2.87 2.55 -0.35
CA GLU A 57 1.81 1.70 -0.93
C GLU A 57 1.49 0.47 -0.07
N LEU A 58 0.23 0.02 -0.14
CA LEU A 58 -0.19 -1.22 0.50
C LEU A 58 0.46 -2.46 -0.13
N GLU A 59 0.69 -2.42 -1.45
CA GLU A 59 1.36 -3.51 -2.16
C GLU A 59 2.79 -3.70 -1.65
N ASP A 60 3.51 -2.62 -1.38
CA ASP A 60 4.86 -2.66 -0.79
C ASP A 60 4.86 -3.29 0.60
N LEU A 61 3.90 -2.91 1.46
CA LEU A 61 3.72 -3.53 2.77
C LEU A 61 3.45 -5.04 2.64
N LYS A 62 2.53 -5.44 1.74
CA LYS A 62 2.24 -6.86 1.47
C LYS A 62 3.47 -7.62 0.96
N ALA A 63 4.21 -7.02 0.03
CA ALA A 63 5.43 -7.60 -0.51
C ALA A 63 6.49 -7.76 0.57
N ALA A 64 6.69 -6.76 1.44
CA ALA A 64 7.62 -6.84 2.56
C ALA A 64 7.26 -7.96 3.54
N ILE A 65 5.97 -8.16 3.83
CA ILE A 65 5.47 -9.26 4.66
C ILE A 65 5.75 -10.61 3.99
N LEU A 66 5.48 -10.73 2.69
CA LEU A 66 5.74 -11.95 1.91
C LEU A 66 7.25 -12.29 1.84
N VAL A 67 8.11 -11.29 1.68
CA VAL A 67 9.57 -11.46 1.70
C VAL A 67 10.06 -11.92 3.07
N ASN A 68 9.41 -11.46 4.15
CA ASN A 68 9.74 -11.83 5.51
C ASN A 68 8.94 -13.05 6.03
N THR A 69 8.30 -13.83 5.14
CA THR A 69 7.56 -15.06 5.48
C THR A 69 8.33 -16.01 6.39
N ASN A 70 9.65 -16.10 6.22
CA ASN A 70 10.53 -16.96 7.02
C ASN A 70 10.60 -16.58 8.51
N LYS A 71 10.19 -15.36 8.88
CA LYS A 71 10.14 -14.87 10.26
C LYS A 71 8.81 -15.18 10.94
N PHE A 72 7.81 -15.66 10.20
CA PHE A 72 6.47 -15.94 10.68
C PHE A 72 6.15 -17.44 10.53
N THR A 73 5.29 -17.94 11.39
CA THR A 73 4.64 -19.23 11.12
C THR A 73 3.65 -19.04 9.98
N SER A 74 3.41 -20.07 9.16
CA SER A 74 2.44 -19.99 8.06
C SER A 74 1.04 -19.57 8.55
N GLN A 75 0.68 -19.94 9.78
CA GLN A 75 -0.57 -19.54 10.41
C GLN A 75 -0.60 -18.04 10.73
N ALA A 76 0.47 -17.49 11.30
CA ALA A 76 0.58 -16.06 11.56
C ALA A 76 0.56 -15.25 10.27
N LEU A 77 1.27 -15.71 9.24
CA LEU A 77 1.29 -15.08 7.93
C LEU A 77 -0.10 -14.99 7.29
N ASN A 78 -0.81 -16.12 7.26
CA ASN A 78 -2.17 -16.16 6.71
C ASN A 78 -3.10 -15.21 7.48
N LYS A 79 -2.97 -15.14 8.81
CA LYS A 79 -3.78 -14.22 9.63
C LYS A 79 -3.50 -12.75 9.30
N ILE A 80 -2.25 -12.38 9.07
CA ILE A 80 -1.88 -11.00 8.68
C ILE A 80 -2.48 -10.66 7.32
N LEU A 81 -2.31 -11.55 6.33
CA LEU A 81 -2.83 -11.33 4.98
C LEU A 81 -4.36 -11.26 4.97
N ASP A 82 -5.04 -12.15 5.70
CA ASP A 82 -6.49 -12.12 5.89
C ASP A 82 -6.94 -10.80 6.51
N GLU A 83 -6.22 -10.29 7.52
CA GLU A 83 -6.59 -9.02 8.15
C GLU A 83 -6.39 -7.84 7.20
N ILE A 84 -5.30 -7.82 6.42
CA ILE A 84 -5.11 -6.79 5.38
C ILE A 84 -6.25 -6.84 4.36
N ASP A 85 -6.58 -8.02 3.85
CA ASP A 85 -7.65 -8.18 2.86
C ASP A 85 -9.01 -7.81 3.46
N ARG A 86 -9.24 -8.12 4.73
CA ARG A 86 -10.44 -7.70 5.47
C ARG A 86 -10.54 -6.19 5.59
N VAL A 87 -9.47 -5.50 5.98
CA VAL A 87 -9.46 -4.02 6.10
C VAL A 87 -9.69 -3.37 4.74
N VAL A 88 -9.07 -3.92 3.69
CA VAL A 88 -9.28 -3.47 2.31
C VAL A 88 -10.72 -3.68 1.88
N ASP A 89 -11.32 -4.84 2.17
CA ASP A 89 -12.71 -5.14 1.83
C ASP A 89 -13.68 -4.27 2.63
N GLU A 90 -13.46 -4.08 3.94
CA GLU A 90 -14.27 -3.19 4.78
C GLU A 90 -14.21 -1.73 4.30
N TYR A 91 -13.04 -1.26 3.88
CA TYR A 91 -12.87 0.05 3.27
C TYR A 91 -13.58 0.17 1.92
N ARG A 92 -13.39 -0.82 1.03
CA ARG A 92 -14.04 -0.85 -0.30
C ARG A 92 -15.57 -0.96 -0.20
N ARG A 93 -16.07 -1.66 0.81
CA ARG A 93 -17.51 -1.76 1.09
C ARG A 93 -18.08 -0.49 1.72
N GLY A 94 -17.25 0.51 2.02
CA GLY A 94 -17.65 1.74 2.70
C GLY A 94 -18.13 1.51 4.13
N VAL A 95 -17.77 0.36 4.72
CA VAL A 95 -18.09 0.01 6.12
C VAL A 95 -17.09 0.66 7.07
N ALA A 96 -15.86 0.89 6.60
CA ALA A 96 -14.92 1.82 7.22
C ALA A 96 -15.42 3.27 7.02
N LEU A 97 -16.56 3.59 7.61
CA LEU A 97 -16.98 4.97 7.83
C LEU A 97 -15.96 5.59 8.79
N LEU A 98 -15.18 6.53 8.26
CA LEU A 98 -14.49 7.58 9.01
C LEU A 98 -15.35 8.12 10.17
#